data_AF-A0A3D0HFM0-F1
#
_entry.id   AF-A0A3D0HFM0-F1
#
_cell.length_a   1.000
_cell.length_b   1.000
_cell.length_c   1.000
_cell.angle_alpha   90.00
_cell.angle_beta   90.00
_cell.angle_gamma   90.00
#
_symmetry.space_group_name_H-M   'P 1'
#
loop_
_entity.id
_entity.type
_entity.pdbx_description
1 polymer ?
#
loop_
_entity_poly.entity_id
_entity_poly.type
_entity_poly.pdbx_seq_one_letter_code
_entity_poly.pdbx_strand_id
1 'polypeptide(L)' 'MQHTPVDKFGNPLCALTVHAHPDDEASKGAPTFARYAEMGVRTALVCCTGGE' A
#
# COMPACT_ATOMS: atom_id res chain seq x y z
N MET A 1 13.03 -18.02 2.25
CA MET A 1 12.44 -17.05 3.22
C MET A 1 12.54 -15.68 2.59
N GLN A 2 11.42 -15.06 2.22
CA GLN A 2 11.41 -13.68 1.76
C GLN A 2 11.67 -12.76 2.97
N HIS A 3 12.65 -11.87 2.86
CA HIS A 3 13.03 -10.95 3.93
C HIS A 3 12.12 -9.72 3.87
N THR A 4 11.38 -9.45 4.95
CA THR A 4 10.51 -8.26 5.05
C THR A 4 11.37 -6.98 5.10
N PRO A 5 11.14 -5.99 4.22
CA PRO A 5 11.86 -4.73 4.25
C PRO A 5 11.65 -3.95 5.56
N VAL A 6 12.72 -3.35 6.05
CA VAL A 6 12.74 -2.55 7.28
C VAL A 6 13.38 -1.18 7.04
N ASP A 7 13.07 -0.22 7.93
CA ASP A 7 13.73 1.09 7.97
C ASP A 7 15.13 1.04 8.62
N LYS A 8 15.75 2.21 8.80
CA LYS A 8 17.09 2.34 9.42
C LYS A 8 17.17 1.86 10.88
N PHE A 9 16.03 1.74 11.55
CA PHE A 9 15.90 1.31 12.95
C PHE A 9 15.40 -0.13 13.06
N GLY A 10 15.20 -0.83 11.95
CA GLY A 10 14.68 -2.20 11.93
C GLY A 10 13.16 -2.30 12.04
N ASN A 11 12.42 -1.20 11.92
CA ASN A 11 10.95 -1.26 11.93
C ASN A 11 10.43 -1.74 10.57
N PRO A 12 9.39 -2.57 10.52
CA PRO A 12 8.81 -3.02 9.26
C PRO A 12 8.20 -1.85 8.48
N LEU A 13 8.41 -1.84 7.17
CA LEU A 13 7.82 -0.82 6.30
C LEU A 13 6.31 -1.02 6.12
N CYS A 14 5.59 0.09 5.96
CA CYS A 14 4.17 0.11 5.61
C CYS A 14 3.94 1.16 4.52
N ALA A 15 3.26 0.77 3.44
CA ALA A 15 2.82 1.66 2.37
C ALA A 15 1.33 1.96 2.54
N LEU A 16 0.98 3.25 2.64
CA LEU A 16 -0.40 3.73 2.74
C LEU A 16 -0.76 4.49 1.47
N THR A 17 -1.89 4.13 0.85
CA THR A 17 -2.50 4.94 -0.21
C THR A 17 -3.81 5.54 0.28
N VAL A 18 -4.09 6.78 -0.13
CA VAL A 18 -5.29 7.51 0.26
C VAL A 18 -5.95 8.04 -1.00
N HIS A 19 -7.22 7.71 -1.18
CA HIS A 19 -8.00 8.04 -2.36
C HIS A 19 -9.33 8.67 -1.96
N ALA A 20 -9.84 9.56 -2.81
CA ALA A 20 -11.08 10.28 -2.52
C ALA A 20 -12.29 9.34 -2.63
N HIS A 21 -12.38 8.63 -3.75
CA HIS A 21 -13.49 7.75 -4.08
C HIS A 21 -13.02 6.30 -4.21
N PRO A 22 -13.93 5.31 -4.13
CA PRO A 22 -13.63 3.95 -4.53
C PRO A 22 -13.14 3.91 -5.98
N ASP A 23 -12.26 2.95 -6.32
CA ASP A 23 -11.70 2.70 -7.67
C ASP A 23 -10.57 3.65 -8.12
N ASP A 24 -10.36 4.78 -7.42
CA ASP A 24 -9.22 5.67 -7.68
C ASP A 24 -7.86 4.95 -7.52
N GLU A 25 -7.80 3.87 -6.73
CA GLU A 25 -6.60 3.05 -6.55
C GLU A 25 -6.24 2.22 -7.79
N ALA A 26 -7.24 1.81 -8.58
CA ALA A 26 -7.04 0.91 -9.70
C ALA A 26 -6.25 1.58 -10.82
N SER A 27 -6.49 2.87 -11.03
CA SER A 27 -5.82 3.69 -12.05
C SER A 27 -4.50 4.31 -11.56
N LYS A 28 -4.27 4.36 -10.24
CA LYS A 28 -3.11 5.04 -9.63
C LYS A 28 -2.37 4.14 -8.66
N GLY A 29 -1.36 3.44 -9.18
CA GLY A 29 -0.35 2.79 -8.35
C GLY A 29 -0.67 1.37 -7.90
N ALA A 30 -1.80 0.78 -8.31
CA ALA A 30 -2.12 -0.63 -8.10
C ALA A 30 -0.93 -1.60 -8.35
N PRO A 31 -0.21 -1.55 -9.51
CA PRO A 31 0.93 -2.44 -9.74
C PRO A 31 2.11 -2.18 -8.78
N THR A 32 2.31 -0.94 -8.34
CA THR A 32 3.34 -0.59 -7.36
C THR A 32 3.02 -1.19 -5.99
N PHE A 33 1.77 -1.08 -5.55
CA PHE A 33 1.34 -1.65 -4.27
C PHE A 33 1.32 -3.18 -4.30
N ALA A 34 0.95 -3.80 -5.43
CA ALA A 34 1.07 -5.25 -5.62
C ALA A 34 2.53 -5.70 -5.46
N ARG A 35 3.47 -5.01 -6.11
CA ARG A 35 4.91 -5.27 -5.99
C ARG A 35 5.41 -5.16 -4.54
N TYR A 36 4.91 -4.17 -3.79
CA TYR A 36 5.27 -3.98 -2.39
C TYR A 36 4.73 -5.09 -1.49
N ALA A 37 3.48 -5.52 -1.72
CA ALA A 37 2.89 -6.66 -1.03
C ALA A 37 3.67 -7.96 -1.30
N GLU A 38 4.08 -8.21 -2.56
CA GLU A 38 4.93 -9.35 -2.92
C GLU A 38 6.31 -9.32 -2.26
N MET A 39 6.83 -8.13 -1.94
CA MET A 39 8.07 -7.97 -1.17
C MET A 39 7.86 -8.09 0.34
N GLY A 40 6.62 -8.33 0.80
CA GLY A 40 6.30 -8.46 2.22
C GLY A 40 6.14 -7.14 2.96
N VAL A 41 6.03 -6.01 2.24
CA VAL A 41 5.67 -4.71 2.82
C VAL A 41 4.18 -4.70 3.13
N ARG A 42 3.80 -4.24 4.32
CA ARG A 42 2.38 -4.04 4.65
C ARG A 42 1.80 -2.96 3.75
N THR A 43 0.69 -3.24 3.09
CA THR A 43 -0.06 -2.26 2.29
C THR A 43 -1.39 -1.94 2.96
N ALA A 44 -1.80 -0.68 2.91
CA ALA A 44 -3.09 -0.20 3.39
C ALA A 44 -3.66 0.82 2.41
N LEU A 45 -4.97 0.74 2.19
CA LEU A 45 -5.74 1.70 1.40
C LEU A 45 -6.74 2.39 2.32
N VAL A 46 -6.85 3.70 2.18
CA VAL A 46 -7.89 4.51 2.80
C VAL A 46 -8.69 5.17 1.69
N CYS A 47 -9.99 4.88 1.66
CA CYS A 47 -10.94 5.62 0.86
C CYS A 47 -11.61 6.68 1.74
N CYS A 48 -11.59 7.94 1.31
CA CYS A 48 -12.11 9.06 2.09
C CYS A 48 -13.65 9.12 2.09
N THR A 49 -14.30 8.51 1.08
CA THR A 49 -15.76 8.54 0.91
C THR A 49 -16.29 7.14 0.55
N GLY A 50 -17.60 6.93 0.66
CA GLY A 50 -18.26 5.75 0.11
C GLY A 50 -18.56 5.84 -1.39
N GLY A 51 -18.34 7.01 -2.00
CA GLY A 51 -18.72 7.32 -3.39
C GLY A 51 -20.16 7.82 -3.55
N GLU A 52 -20.78 8.33 -2.48
CA GLU A 52 -22.13 8.92 -2.48
C GLU A 52 -22.24 10.33 -3.07
#